data_AF-A0AAW2LD23-F1
#
_entry.id   AF-A0AAW2LD23-F1
#
_cell.length_a   1.000
_cell.length_b   1.000
_cell.length_c   1.000
_cell.angle_alpha   90.00
_cell.angle_beta   90.00
_cell.angle_gamma   90.00
#
_symmetry.space_group_name_H-M   'P 1'
#
loop_
_entity.id
_entity.type
_entity.pdbx_description
1 polymer ?
#
loop_
_entity_poly.entity_id
_entity_poly.type
_entity_poly.pdbx_seq_one_letter_code
_entity_poly.pdbx_strand_id
1 'polypeptide(L)'
;MSTFTMVHHTAPHIPFKSSEEWNAAQAQLNGTVHCDYPSWIEVLCHDINVHIPHHISPRIPSYNLRTAHQSLQEKWGKYMNEATWNWRLMKTILTVCHVYHKEQNYIAFDELAPEESQPITFLKRVMPDYA
;
A
#
# COMPACT_ATOMS: atom_id res chain seq x y z
N MET A 1 5.47 3.91 -11.96
CA MET A 1 4.44 3.55 -10.95
C MET A 1 3.66 4.83 -10.64
N SER A 2 2.32 4.79 -10.57
CA SER A 2 1.53 5.98 -10.17
C SER A 2 1.55 6.14 -8.64
N THR A 3 1.14 7.30 -8.13
CA THR A 3 1.02 7.53 -6.67
C THR A 3 0.09 6.50 -6.01
N PHE A 4 -1.04 6.18 -6.65
CA PHE A 4 -1.98 5.16 -6.16
C PHE A 4 -1.33 3.78 -6.12
N THR A 5 -0.64 3.38 -7.19
CA THR A 5 0.06 2.09 -7.21
C THR A 5 1.13 2.03 -6.12
N MET A 6 1.83 3.13 -5.84
CA MET A 6 2.80 3.18 -4.74
C MET A 6 2.11 3.00 -3.39
N VAL A 7 0.99 3.68 -3.13
CA VAL A 7 0.23 3.49 -1.87
C VAL A 7 -0.29 2.06 -1.73
N HIS A 8 -0.80 1.45 -2.79
CA HIS A 8 -1.40 0.11 -2.72
C HIS A 8 -0.34 -1.00 -2.55
N HIS A 9 0.87 -0.79 -3.07
CA HIS A 9 1.92 -1.82 -3.11
C HIS A 9 3.11 -1.53 -2.18
N THR A 10 3.07 -0.45 -1.41
CA THR A 10 4.17 -0.07 -0.52
C THR A 10 3.62 0.20 0.88
N ALA A 11 3.79 -0.78 1.75
CA ALA A 11 3.43 -0.68 3.16
C ALA A 11 4.45 -1.43 4.02
N PRO A 12 4.88 -0.85 5.16
CA PRO A 12 5.97 -1.41 5.96
C PRO A 12 5.64 -2.79 6.57
N HIS A 13 4.35 -3.07 6.79
CA HIS A 13 3.89 -4.32 7.42
C HIS A 13 3.59 -5.44 6.42
N ILE A 14 3.60 -5.18 5.11
CA ILE A 14 3.33 -6.20 4.09
C ILE A 14 4.64 -6.91 3.74
N PRO A 15 4.75 -8.23 3.99
CA PRO A 15 6.00 -8.95 3.80
C PRO A 15 6.22 -9.38 2.35
N PHE A 16 7.49 -9.38 1.96
CA PHE A 16 7.93 -10.07 0.75
C PHE A 16 8.14 -11.56 1.06
N LYS A 17 7.63 -12.42 0.18
CA LYS A 17 7.73 -13.88 0.34
C LYS A 17 8.57 -14.48 -0.78
N SER A 18 9.42 -15.43 -0.43
CA SER A 18 10.14 -16.22 -1.43
C SER A 18 9.17 -17.16 -2.14
N SER A 19 9.61 -17.75 -3.26
CA SER A 19 8.80 -18.69 -4.04
C SER A 19 8.27 -19.87 -3.21
N GLU A 20 9.06 -20.34 -2.24
CA GLU A 20 8.72 -21.51 -1.42
C GLU A 20 7.65 -21.19 -0.36
N GLU A 21 7.60 -19.95 0.11
CA GLU A 21 6.64 -19.47 1.11
C GLU A 21 5.40 -18.81 0.48
N TRP A 22 5.41 -18.63 -0.85
CA TRP A 22 4.38 -17.88 -1.55
C TRP A 22 3.08 -18.67 -1.68
N ASN A 23 1.96 -18.01 -1.39
CA ASN A 23 0.63 -18.56 -1.58
C ASN A 23 -0.25 -17.58 -2.37
N ALA A 24 -0.88 -18.06 -3.44
CA ALA A 24 -1.65 -17.22 -4.36
C ALA A 24 -2.82 -16.49 -3.68
N ALA A 25 -3.56 -17.17 -2.81
CA ALA A 25 -4.71 -16.59 -2.13
C ALA A 25 -4.27 -15.54 -1.12
N GLN A 26 -3.22 -15.82 -0.34
CA GLN A 26 -2.65 -14.84 0.57
C GLN A 26 -2.15 -13.63 -0.21
N ALA A 27 -1.30 -13.83 -1.22
CA ALA A 27 -0.72 -12.73 -2.00
C ALA A 27 -1.77 -11.80 -2.63
N GLN A 28 -2.91 -12.34 -3.09
CA GLN A 28 -3.98 -11.52 -3.67
C GLN A 28 -4.82 -10.78 -2.62
N LEU A 29 -5.01 -11.36 -1.42
CA LEU A 29 -5.81 -10.78 -0.34
C LEU A 29 -5.01 -9.80 0.54
N ASN A 30 -3.74 -10.11 0.79
CA ASN A 30 -2.87 -9.43 1.77
C ASN A 30 -1.65 -8.74 1.15
N GLY A 31 -1.39 -8.93 -0.14
CA GLY A 31 -0.21 -8.37 -0.80
C GLY A 31 -0.34 -6.90 -1.16
N THR A 32 -1.52 -6.31 -0.95
CA THR A 32 -1.79 -4.90 -1.20
C THR A 32 -2.65 -4.26 -0.13
N VAL A 33 -2.69 -2.94 -0.12
CA VAL A 33 -3.51 -2.11 0.76
C VAL A 33 -4.68 -1.52 0.00
N HIS A 34 -5.90 -1.69 0.51
CA HIS A 34 -7.03 -0.83 0.20
C HIS A 34 -6.88 0.47 0.99
N CYS A 35 -6.90 1.62 0.32
CA CYS A 35 -6.68 2.92 0.99
C CYS A 35 -7.86 3.86 0.78
N ASP A 36 -8.58 4.26 1.82
CA ASP A 36 -9.67 5.23 1.67
C ASP A 36 -9.12 6.63 1.38
N TYR A 37 -9.72 7.32 0.41
CA TYR A 37 -9.40 8.69 0.04
C TYR A 37 -10.65 9.57 0.17
N PRO A 38 -10.51 10.91 0.17
CA PRO A 38 -11.64 11.80 -0.01
C PRO A 38 -12.48 11.40 -1.23
N SER A 39 -13.81 11.32 -1.07
CA SER A 39 -14.70 10.69 -2.06
C SER A 39 -14.61 11.27 -3.47
N TRP A 40 -14.28 12.57 -3.60
CA TRP A 40 -14.09 13.21 -4.90
C TRP A 40 -12.87 12.65 -5.66
N ILE A 41 -11.81 12.25 -4.95
CA ILE A 41 -10.64 11.57 -5.52
C ILE A 41 -11.04 10.17 -5.99
N GLU A 42 -11.76 9.44 -5.14
CA GLU A 42 -12.19 8.07 -5.46
C GLU A 42 -13.06 8.07 -6.74
N VAL A 43 -14.02 8.99 -6.85
CA VAL A 43 -14.85 9.14 -8.05
C VAL A 43 -14.02 9.52 -9.28
N LEU A 44 -13.13 10.52 -9.17
CA LEU A 44 -12.26 10.95 -10.28
C LEU A 44 -11.36 9.81 -10.77
N CYS A 45 -10.92 8.95 -9.85
CA CYS A 45 -10.04 7.84 -10.11
C CYS A 45 -10.77 6.50 -10.23
N HIS A 46 -12.09 6.51 -10.47
CA HIS A 46 -12.92 5.33 -10.73
C HIS A 46 -12.78 4.22 -9.66
N ASP A 47 -12.77 4.62 -8.38
CA ASP A 47 -12.64 3.73 -7.23
C ASP A 47 -11.39 2.84 -7.29
N ILE A 48 -10.30 3.32 -7.90
CA ILE A 48 -9.02 2.60 -7.97
C ILE A 48 -8.50 2.15 -6.60
N ASN A 49 -8.90 2.87 -5.56
CA ASN A 49 -8.53 2.61 -4.19
C ASN A 49 -9.07 1.27 -3.66
N VAL A 50 -10.17 0.81 -4.25
CA VAL A 50 -10.77 -0.51 -4.03
C VAL A 50 -9.98 -1.58 -4.78
N HIS A 51 -8.72 -1.73 -4.37
CA HIS A 51 -7.68 -2.40 -5.16
C HIS A 51 -7.65 -3.93 -4.98
N ILE A 52 -8.02 -4.43 -3.80
CA ILE A 52 -7.98 -5.88 -3.50
C ILE A 52 -8.87 -6.70 -4.46
N PRO A 53 -10.14 -6.32 -4.75
CA PRO A 53 -10.94 -7.05 -5.74
C PRO A 53 -10.31 -7.11 -7.14
N HIS A 54 -9.57 -6.07 -7.56
CA HIS A 54 -8.87 -6.07 -8.84
C HIS A 54 -7.78 -7.16 -8.91
N HIS A 55 -7.09 -7.42 -7.79
CA HIS A 55 -6.13 -8.53 -7.69
C HIS A 55 -6.78 -9.90 -7.73
N ILE A 56 -7.97 -10.04 -7.14
CA ILE A 56 -8.73 -11.30 -7.12
C ILE A 56 -9.30 -11.61 -8.51
N SER A 57 -9.87 -10.59 -9.17
CA SER A 57 -10.41 -10.73 -10.51
C SER A 57 -10.42 -9.38 -11.23
N PRO A 58 -9.51 -9.15 -12.20
CA PRO A 58 -9.49 -7.92 -12.99
C PRO A 58 -10.69 -7.79 -13.94
N ARG A 59 -11.55 -8.82 -14.02
CA ARG A 59 -12.81 -8.79 -14.80
C ARG A 59 -13.96 -8.11 -14.05
N ILE A 60 -13.81 -7.83 -12.75
CA ILE A 60 -14.82 -7.08 -11.99
C ILE A 60 -14.79 -5.64 -12.50
N PRO A 61 -15.92 -5.10 -13.02
CA PRO A 61 -15.96 -3.72 -13.48
C PRO A 61 -15.88 -2.75 -12.28
N SER A 62 -15.34 -1.54 -12.52
CA SER A 62 -15.08 -0.55 -11.47
C SER A 62 -16.30 -0.22 -10.61
N TYR A 63 -17.48 -0.09 -11.24
CA TYR A 63 -18.76 0.19 -10.55
C TYR A 63 -19.23 -0.94 -9.61
N ASN A 64 -18.63 -2.13 -9.66
CA ASN A 64 -18.91 -3.25 -8.75
C ASN A 64 -17.79 -3.47 -7.71
N LEU A 65 -16.70 -2.67 -7.74
CA LEU A 65 -15.56 -2.90 -6.85
C LEU A 65 -15.94 -2.77 -5.38
N ARG A 66 -16.76 -1.78 -5.01
CA ARG A 66 -17.20 -1.58 -3.62
C ARG A 66 -18.01 -2.76 -3.09
N THR A 67 -18.96 -3.26 -3.89
CA THR A 67 -19.74 -4.46 -3.53
C THR A 67 -18.85 -5.69 -3.40
N ALA A 68 -17.89 -5.87 -4.32
CA ALA A 68 -16.93 -6.96 -4.24
C ALA A 68 -16.05 -6.86 -2.98
N HIS A 69 -15.54 -5.66 -2.68
CA HIS A 69 -14.73 -5.40 -1.50
C HIS A 69 -15.49 -5.67 -0.21
N GLN A 70 -16.74 -5.23 -0.10
CA GLN A 70 -17.57 -5.52 1.05
C GLN A 70 -17.76 -7.04 1.25
N SER A 71 -18.03 -7.80 0.17
CA SER A 71 -18.09 -9.26 0.26
C SER A 71 -16.76 -9.88 0.67
N LEU A 72 -15.61 -9.27 0.31
CA LEU A 72 -14.30 -9.74 0.73
C LEU A 72 -14.07 -9.45 2.22
N GLN A 73 -14.39 -8.25 2.69
CA GLN A 73 -14.27 -7.85 4.09
C GLN A 73 -15.08 -8.78 5.01
N GLU A 74 -16.33 -9.07 4.66
CA GLU A 74 -17.22 -9.93 5.45
C GLU A 74 -16.68 -11.36 5.61
N LYS A 75 -16.01 -11.90 4.58
CA LYS A 75 -15.55 -13.30 4.55
C LYS A 75 -14.08 -13.47 4.94
N TRP A 76 -13.25 -12.48 4.61
CA TRP A 76 -11.79 -12.57 4.66
C TRP A 76 -11.11 -11.32 5.22
N GLY A 77 -11.85 -10.37 5.82
CA GLY A 77 -11.30 -9.09 6.31
C GLY A 77 -10.09 -9.23 7.23
N LYS A 78 -9.99 -10.31 8.03
CA LYS A 78 -8.80 -10.62 8.85
C LYS A 78 -7.49 -10.81 8.08
N TYR A 79 -7.56 -10.99 6.76
CA TYR A 79 -6.41 -11.17 5.87
C TYR A 79 -6.19 -9.97 4.96
N MET A 80 -7.04 -8.95 5.02
CA MET A 80 -6.95 -7.77 4.17
C MET A 80 -6.20 -6.66 4.89
N ASN A 81 -5.48 -5.83 4.12
CA ASN A 81 -4.86 -4.64 4.66
C ASN A 81 -5.65 -3.41 4.21
N GLU A 82 -6.07 -2.61 5.17
CA GLU A 82 -6.86 -1.40 4.96
C GLU A 82 -6.18 -0.23 5.65
N ALA A 83 -6.23 0.93 5.00
CA ALA A 83 -5.70 2.17 5.52
C ALA A 83 -6.61 3.34 5.12
N THR A 84 -6.52 4.44 5.84
CA THR A 84 -7.07 5.72 5.40
C THR A 84 -5.91 6.62 5.04
N TRP A 85 -5.99 7.29 3.89
CA TRP A 85 -4.94 8.18 3.46
C TRP A 85 -4.68 9.29 4.47
N ASN A 86 -3.41 9.51 4.79
CA ASN A 86 -2.97 10.61 5.63
C ASN A 86 -1.49 10.94 5.40
N TRP A 87 -1.04 12.06 5.96
CA TRP A 87 0.34 12.54 5.78
C TRP A 87 1.37 11.63 6.43
N ARG A 88 1.05 11.00 7.57
CA ARG A 88 1.92 10.01 8.21
C ARG A 88 2.16 8.78 7.31
N LEU A 89 1.12 8.28 6.64
CA LEU A 89 1.23 7.19 5.66
C LEU A 89 2.17 7.61 4.53
N MET A 90 1.92 8.77 3.93
CA MET A 90 2.76 9.28 2.84
C MET A 90 4.21 9.47 3.27
N LYS A 91 4.45 10.02 4.46
CA LYS A 91 5.79 10.20 5.01
C LYS A 91 6.49 8.86 5.19
N THR A 92 5.80 7.86 5.74
CA THR A 92 6.36 6.50 5.89
C THR A 92 6.77 5.92 4.54
N ILE A 93 5.88 5.94 3.56
CA ILE A 93 6.16 5.41 2.21
C ILE A 93 7.38 6.11 1.59
N LEU A 94 7.43 7.44 1.65
CA LEU A 94 8.46 8.25 0.99
C LEU A 94 9.79 8.33 1.76
N THR A 95 9.84 7.87 3.00
CA THR A 95 11.06 8.01 3.84
C THR A 95 11.60 6.70 4.38
N VAL A 96 10.80 5.63 4.40
CA VAL A 96 11.20 4.32 4.96
C VAL A 96 11.18 3.22 3.90
N CYS A 97 10.17 3.18 3.04
CA CYS A 97 9.94 2.02 2.16
C CYS A 97 10.78 2.03 0.88
N HIS A 98 12.10 2.05 1.00
CA HIS A 98 13.01 2.21 -0.15
C HIS A 98 13.68 0.90 -0.59
N VAL A 99 14.25 0.14 0.36
CA VAL A 99 15.05 -1.03 0.05
C VAL A 99 14.52 -2.24 0.78
N TYR A 100 14.44 -3.36 0.09
CA TYR A 100 14.04 -4.63 0.67
C TYR A 100 14.96 -5.04 1.83
N HIS A 101 14.35 -5.49 2.93
CA HIS A 101 15.05 -6.09 4.06
C HIS A 101 14.30 -7.33 4.53
N LYS A 102 15.02 -8.42 4.79
CA LYS A 102 14.41 -9.72 5.09
C LYS A 102 13.56 -9.69 6.37
N GLU A 103 14.03 -9.02 7.41
CA GLU A 103 13.38 -9.01 8.73
C GLU A 103 12.37 -7.86 8.89
N GLN A 104 12.57 -6.73 8.21
CA GLN A 104 11.79 -5.50 8.39
C GLN A 104 10.89 -5.20 7.19
N ASN A 105 10.92 -6.03 6.15
CA ASN A 105 10.36 -5.83 4.81
C ASN A 105 11.02 -4.69 4.05
N TYR A 106 11.14 -3.52 4.68
CA TYR A 106 11.77 -2.34 4.14
C TYR A 106 12.73 -1.70 5.14
N ILE A 107 13.79 -1.09 4.61
CA ILE A 107 14.63 -0.13 5.31
C ILE A 107 14.78 1.15 4.50
N ALA A 108 15.05 2.25 5.19
CA ALA A 108 15.24 3.53 4.55
C ALA A 108 16.60 3.58 3.83
N PHE A 109 16.64 4.21 2.66
CA PHE A 109 17.89 4.32 1.89
C PHE A 109 18.95 5.15 2.63
N ASP A 110 18.54 6.07 3.51
CA ASP A 110 19.46 6.85 4.34
C ASP A 110 20.10 6.06 5.49
N GLU A 111 19.62 4.84 5.77
CA GLU A 111 20.33 3.90 6.64
C GLU A 111 21.47 3.18 5.92
N LEU A 112 21.39 3.07 4.58
CA LEU A 112 22.39 2.39 3.75
C LEU A 112 23.45 3.35 3.20
N ALA A 113 23.02 4.54 2.78
CA ALA A 113 23.89 5.55 2.18
C ALA A 113 23.57 6.95 2.74
N PRO A 114 23.91 7.25 4.01
CA PRO A 114 23.57 8.53 4.64
C PRO A 114 24.09 9.75 3.88
N GLU A 115 25.29 9.66 3.31
CA GLU A 115 25.95 10.77 2.59
C GLU A 115 25.26 11.11 1.27
N GLU A 116 24.54 10.16 0.66
CA GLU A 116 23.85 10.33 -0.63
C GLU A 116 22.35 10.61 -0.47
N SER A 117 21.84 10.66 0.77
CA SER A 117 20.40 10.63 1.05
C SER A 117 19.78 11.99 1.39
N GLN A 118 20.41 13.09 0.96
CA GLN A 118 19.92 14.46 1.21
C GLN A 118 18.42 14.67 0.91
N PRO A 119 17.85 14.14 -0.21
CA PRO A 119 16.42 14.29 -0.48
C PRO A 119 15.52 13.63 0.58
N ILE A 120 15.92 12.47 1.10
CA ILE A 120 15.15 11.73 2.12
C ILE A 120 15.20 12.46 3.46
N THR A 121 16.39 12.94 3.84
CA THR A 121 16.56 13.76 5.06
C THR A 121 15.70 15.02 4.99
N PHE A 122 15.64 15.67 3.81
CA PHE A 122 14.74 16.80 3.59
C PHE A 122 13.27 16.41 3.78
N LEU A 123 12.80 15.32 3.16
CA LEU A 123 11.42 14.84 3.29
C LEU A 123 11.06 14.51 4.75
N LYS A 124 11.94 13.81 5.48
CA LYS A 124 11.74 13.49 6.91
C LYS A 124 11.54 14.76 7.75
N ARG A 125 12.22 15.86 7.39
CA ARG A 125 12.13 17.15 8.08
C ARG A 125 10.86 17.93 7.76
N VAL A 126 10.43 17.96 6.50
CA VAL A 126 9.35 18.86 6.05
C VAL A 126 7.98 18.20 6.02
N MET A 127 7.91 16.87 5.89
CA MET A 127 6.64 16.17 5.81
C MET A 127 5.95 16.09 7.18
N PRO A 128 4.62 16.29 7.24
CA PRO A 128 3.90 16.22 8.51
C PRO A 128 3.79 14.79 9.08
N ASP A 129 3.68 14.69 10.40
CA ASP A 129 3.55 13.43 11.14
C ASP A 129 2.11 13.11 11.59
N TYR A 130 1.14 13.97 11.27
CA TYR A 130 -0.25 13.76 11.68
C TYR A 130 -1.00 12.81 10.73
N ALA A 131 -1.96 12.10 11.34
CA ALA A 131 -2.95 11.29 10.63
C ALA A 131 -4.15 12.17 10.26
#